data_AF-A0A2N6UEM4-F1
#
_entry.id   AF-A0A2N6UEM4-F1
#
_cell.length_a   1.000
_cell.length_b   1.000
_cell.length_c   1.000
_cell.angle_alpha   90.00
_cell.angle_beta   90.00
_cell.angle_gamma   90.00
#
_symmetry.space_group_name_H-M   'P 1'
#
loop_
_entity.id
_entity.type
_entity.pdbx_description
1 polymer ?
#
loop_
_entity_poly.entity_id
_entity_poly.type
_entity_poly.pdbx_seq_one_letter_code
_entity_poly.pdbx_strand_id
1 'polypeptide(L)'
;MKKLLTNLIIKCRKNKAFTLIEMVLVLFIVAALLLLIIPNMTEQANNAKAKTDKALVETVEAQKNLYLLENDGLQSVTAEKLANDGYITQDQLNQYNAIKK
;
A
#
# COMPACT_ATOMS: atom_id res chain seq x y z
N MET A 1 17.23 -62.61 -1.16
CA MET A 1 16.12 -61.64 -1.03
C MET A 1 16.31 -60.61 0.07
N LYS A 2 16.67 -60.99 1.31
CA LYS A 2 16.84 -60.04 2.44
C LYS A 2 17.89 -58.93 2.21
N LYS A 3 18.97 -59.23 1.47
CA LYS A 3 20.09 -58.30 1.16
C LYS A 3 19.68 -57.12 0.25
N LEU A 4 18.68 -57.34 -0.61
CA LEU A 4 18.11 -56.28 -1.48
C LEU A 4 17.26 -55.31 -0.65
N LEU A 5 16.48 -55.83 0.31
CA LEU A 5 15.65 -55.03 1.20
C LEU A 5 16.50 -54.17 2.16
N THR A 6 17.61 -54.69 2.67
CA THR A 6 18.50 -53.93 3.56
C THR A 6 19.20 -52.76 2.86
N ASN A 7 19.66 -52.95 1.61
CA ASN A 7 20.28 -51.89 0.82
C ASN A 7 19.28 -50.77 0.45
N LEU A 8 18.00 -51.11 0.29
CA LEU A 8 16.94 -50.15 0.00
C LEU A 8 16.62 -49.26 1.22
N ILE A 9 16.57 -49.84 2.43
CA ILE A 9 16.35 -49.11 3.69
C ILE A 9 17.52 -48.17 4.02
N ILE A 10 18.77 -48.57 3.70
CA ILE A 10 19.97 -47.75 3.92
C ILE A 10 19.99 -46.53 2.98
N LYS A 11 19.47 -46.65 1.75
CA LYS A 11 19.40 -45.54 0.78
C LYS A 11 18.44 -44.42 1.21
N CYS A 12 17.40 -44.74 1.99
CA CYS A 12 16.43 -43.76 2.50
C CYS A 12 16.85 -43.04 3.79
N ARG A 13 17.98 -43.39 4.42
CA ARG A 13 18.39 -42.87 5.75
C ARG A 13 19.39 -41.70 5.72
N LYS A 14 19.57 -41.02 4.59
CA LYS A 14 20.65 -40.03 4.41
C LYS A 14 20.22 -38.63 3.97
N ASN A 15 19.10 -38.10 4.47
CA ASN A 15 18.81 -36.67 4.32
C ASN A 15 18.77 -36.00 5.71
N LYS A 16 19.94 -35.58 6.20
CA LYS A 16 20.09 -34.74 7.41
C LYS A 16 20.11 -33.25 7.00
N ALA A 17 19.04 -32.76 6.38
CA ALA A 17 18.97 -31.39 5.84
C ALA A 17 17.76 -30.61 6.37
N PHE A 18 17.43 -30.80 7.65
CA PHE A 18 16.41 -29.99 8.32
C PHE A 18 16.72 -29.94 9.81
N THR A 19 17.80 -29.25 10.14
CA THR A 19 18.16 -29.00 11.54
C THR A 19 17.49 -27.73 12.04
N LEU A 20 17.23 -27.62 13.35
CA LEU A 20 16.69 -26.39 13.92
C LEU A 20 17.64 -25.20 13.69
N ILE A 21 18.95 -25.42 13.75
CA ILE A 21 19.94 -24.36 13.52
C ILE A 21 19.89 -23.81 12.08
N GLU A 22 19.59 -24.66 11.09
CA GLU A 22 19.40 -24.25 9.70
C GLU A 22 18.17 -23.35 9.55
N MET A 23 17.05 -23.69 10.19
CA MET A 23 15.86 -22.83 10.21
C MET A 23 16.10 -21.51 10.95
N VAL A 24 16.87 -21.51 12.03
CA VAL A 24 17.22 -20.27 12.77
C VAL A 24 18.06 -19.34 11.91
N LEU A 25 19.07 -19.85 11.19
CA LEU A 25 19.88 -19.03 10.29
C LEU A 25 19.06 -18.45 9.13
N VAL A 26 18.09 -19.22 8.59
CA VAL A 26 17.19 -18.72 7.55
C VAL A 26 16.29 -17.60 8.08
N LEU A 27 15.66 -17.79 9.25
CA LEU A 27 14.84 -16.75 9.87
C LEU A 27 15.64 -15.49 10.20
N PHE A 28 16.90 -15.65 10.62
CA PHE A 28 17.81 -14.53 10.86
C PHE A 28 18.05 -13.70 9.58
N ILE A 29 18.32 -14.37 8.45
CA ILE A 29 18.52 -13.69 7.16
C ILE A 29 17.22 -13.01 6.71
N VAL A 30 16.07 -13.70 6.77
CA VAL A 30 14.77 -13.13 6.37
C VAL A 30 14.42 -11.92 7.24
N ALA A 31 14.64 -11.98 8.56
CA ALA A 31 14.41 -10.86 9.45
C ALA A 31 15.27 -9.63 9.09
N ALA A 32 16.56 -9.83 8.77
CA ALA A 32 17.44 -8.75 8.32
C ALA A 32 16.96 -8.13 6.99
N LEU A 33 16.52 -8.95 6.04
CA LEU A 33 15.96 -8.45 4.77
C LEU A 33 14.67 -7.65 5.00
N LEU A 34 13.78 -8.11 5.88
CA LEU A 34 12.54 -7.40 6.21
C LEU A 34 12.81 -6.02 6.82
N LEU A 35 13.83 -5.90 7.69
CA LEU A 35 14.23 -4.60 8.26
C LEU A 35 14.69 -3.60 7.18
N LEU A 36 15.26 -4.07 6.07
CA LEU A 36 15.64 -3.20 4.95
C LEU A 36 14.45 -2.87 4.03
N ILE A 37 13.54 -3.82 3.83
CA ILE A 37 12.40 -3.67 2.90
C ILE A 37 11.27 -2.83 3.49
N ILE A 38 10.88 -3.07 4.75
CA ILE A 38 9.77 -2.38 5.42
C ILE A 38 9.89 -0.85 5.40
N PRO A 39 11.04 -0.22 5.75
CA PRO A 39 11.14 1.23 5.75
C PRO A 39 10.98 1.80 4.34
N ASN A 40 11.61 1.18 3.34
CA ASN A 40 11.52 1.63 1.94
C ASN A 40 10.07 1.49 1.40
N MET A 41 9.37 0.40 1.73
CA MET A 41 7.97 0.21 1.34
C MET A 41 7.03 1.21 2.03
N THR A 42 7.28 1.51 3.31
CA THR A 42 6.48 2.47 4.08
C THR A 42 6.64 3.89 3.52
N GLU A 43 7.86 4.30 3.18
CA GLU A 43 8.12 5.59 2.55
C GLU A 43 7.43 5.70 1.18
N GLN A 44 7.49 4.65 0.36
CA GLN A 44 6.77 4.62 -0.92
C GLN A 44 5.25 4.72 -0.76
N ALA A 45 4.67 4.05 0.24
CA ALA A 45 3.24 4.16 0.54
C ALA A 45 2.87 5.60 0.96
N ASN A 46 3.70 6.25 1.79
CA ASN A 46 3.50 7.63 2.19
C ASN A 46 3.61 8.60 1.00
N ASN A 47 4.59 8.40 0.12
CA ASN A 47 4.76 9.20 -1.10
C ASN A 47 3.58 9.03 -2.07
N ALA A 48 3.09 7.80 -2.24
CA ALA A 48 1.90 7.53 -3.04
C ALA A 48 0.65 8.20 -2.45
N LYS A 49 0.50 8.16 -1.11
CA LYS A 49 -0.57 8.88 -0.42
C LYS A 49 -0.47 10.39 -0.64
N ALA A 50 0.71 10.99 -0.45
CA ALA A 50 0.90 12.42 -0.66
C ALA A 50 0.59 12.86 -2.10
N LYS A 51 0.97 12.03 -3.09
CA LYS A 51 0.64 12.27 -4.49
C LYS A 51 -0.86 12.19 -4.76
N THR A 52 -1.54 11.23 -4.12
CA THR A 52 -3.00 11.08 -4.19
C THR A 52 -3.72 12.26 -3.56
N ASP A 53 -3.29 12.69 -2.38
CA ASP A 53 -3.84 13.83 -1.65
C ASP A 53 -3.68 15.12 -2.48
N LYS A 54 -2.51 15.31 -3.12
CA LYS A 54 -2.27 16.43 -4.04
C LYS A 54 -3.20 16.40 -5.26
N ALA A 55 -3.34 15.25 -5.92
CA ALA A 55 -4.22 15.09 -7.07
C ALA A 55 -5.69 15.34 -6.72
N LEU A 56 -6.11 14.96 -5.50
CA LEU A 56 -7.45 15.25 -4.99
C LEU A 56 -7.67 16.77 -4.85
N VAL A 57 -6.71 17.49 -4.25
CA VAL A 57 -6.78 18.95 -4.13
C VAL A 57 -6.89 19.61 -5.51
N GLU A 58 -6.02 19.23 -6.45
CA GLU A 58 -6.04 19.74 -7.83
C GLU A 58 -7.38 19.46 -8.53
N THR A 59 -7.95 18.26 -8.32
CA THR A 59 -9.27 17.91 -8.88
C THR A 59 -10.37 18.77 -8.30
N VAL A 60 -10.42 18.95 -6.97
CA VAL A 60 -11.42 19.80 -6.31
C VAL A 60 -11.28 21.25 -6.78
N GLU A 61 -10.06 21.77 -6.91
CA GLU A 61 -9.82 23.13 -7.42
C GLU A 61 -10.24 23.29 -8.88
N ALA A 62 -9.98 22.30 -9.73
CA ALA A 62 -10.50 22.29 -11.09
C ALA A 62 -12.03 22.34 -11.12
N GLN A 63 -12.70 21.57 -10.25
CA GLN A 63 -14.16 21.62 -10.13
C GLN A 63 -14.67 22.97 -9.60
N LYS A 64 -13.94 23.62 -8.69
CA LYS A 64 -14.26 25.00 -8.26
C LYS A 64 -14.21 25.95 -9.45
N ASN A 65 -13.15 25.88 -10.25
CA ASN A 65 -12.96 26.77 -11.39
C ASN A 65 -14.05 26.57 -12.44
N LEU A 66 -14.43 25.31 -12.73
CA LEU A 66 -15.54 25.01 -13.63
C LEU A 66 -16.86 25.56 -13.10
N TYR A 67 -17.14 25.37 -11.81
CA TYR A 67 -18.34 25.90 -11.18
C TYR A 67 -18.44 27.43 -11.26
N LEU A 68 -17.32 28.13 -11.02
CA LEU A 68 -17.25 29.59 -11.11
C LEU A 68 -17.40 30.10 -12.56
N LEU A 69 -16.97 29.31 -13.54
CA LEU A 69 -17.16 29.62 -14.96
C LEU A 69 -18.63 29.44 -15.39
N GLU A 70 -19.31 28.42 -14.88
CA GLU A 70 -20.73 28.16 -15.20
C GLU A 70 -21.69 29.11 -14.47
N ASN A 71 -21.29 29.59 -13.29
CA ASN A 71 -22.10 30.49 -12.47
C ASN A 71 -21.52 31.90 -12.49
N ASP A 72 -21.80 32.63 -13.57
CA ASP A 72 -21.41 34.03 -13.77
C ASP A 72 -21.71 34.87 -12.51
N GLY A 73 -20.66 35.37 -11.86
CA GLY A 73 -20.75 36.35 -10.76
C GLY A 73 -20.37 35.85 -9.36
N LEU A 74 -19.97 34.59 -9.18
CA LEU A 74 -19.42 34.12 -7.90
C LEU A 74 -17.90 34.39 -7.81
N GLN A 75 -17.46 34.96 -6.69
CA GLN A 75 -16.04 35.24 -6.41
C GLN A 75 -15.33 34.06 -5.74
N SER A 76 -16.08 33.15 -5.11
CA SER A 76 -15.54 31.93 -4.49
C SER A 76 -16.63 30.89 -4.29
N VAL A 77 -16.25 29.62 -4.26
CA VAL A 77 -17.12 28.48 -3.96
C VAL A 77 -16.43 27.55 -2.96
N THR A 78 -17.21 27.04 -2.00
CA THR A 78 -16.71 26.12 -0.98
C THR A 78 -16.79 24.67 -1.46
N ALA A 79 -15.98 23.79 -0.88
CA ALA A 79 -15.99 22.37 -1.26
C ALA A 79 -17.32 21.70 -0.89
N GLU A 80 -18.00 22.17 0.16
CA GLU A 80 -19.32 21.69 0.57
C GLU A 80 -20.38 22.02 -0.48
N LYS A 81 -20.30 23.20 -1.09
CA LYS A 81 -21.22 23.58 -2.16
C LYS A 81 -21.01 22.72 -3.41
N LEU A 82 -19.76 22.41 -3.74
CA LEU A 82 -19.44 21.46 -4.82
C LEU A 82 -20.00 20.06 -4.58
N ALA A 83 -20.00 19.58 -3.33
CA ALA A 83 -20.56 18.27 -3.00
C ALA A 83 -22.10 18.28 -3.09
N ASN A 84 -22.74 19.34 -2.58
CA ASN A 84 -24.19 19.51 -2.65
C ASN A 84 -24.69 19.62 -4.09
N ASP A 85 -23.94 20.33 -4.94
CA ASP A 85 -24.28 20.56 -6.34
C ASP A 85 -23.80 19.38 -7.24
N GLY A 86 -23.21 18.33 -6.66
CA GLY A 86 -22.87 17.07 -7.35
C GLY A 86 -21.56 17.05 -8.14
N TYR A 87 -20.71 18.08 -7.99
CA TYR A 87 -19.41 18.18 -8.67
C TYR A 87 -18.34 17.29 -8.07
N ILE A 88 -18.46 16.97 -6.78
CA ILE A 88 -17.57 16.05 -6.06
C ILE A 88 -18.39 15.11 -5.18
N THR A 89 -17.85 13.92 -4.90
CA THR A 89 -18.48 12.94 -4.00
C THR A 89 -18.29 13.32 -2.53
N GLN A 90 -19.17 12.80 -1.66
CA GLN A 90 -19.03 12.99 -0.21
C GLN A 90 -17.70 12.44 0.33
N ASP A 91 -17.20 11.34 -0.24
CA ASP A 91 -15.91 10.77 0.15
C ASP A 91 -14.74 11.68 -0.22
N GLN A 92 -14.78 12.32 -1.40
CA GLN A 92 -13.79 13.31 -1.81
C GLN A 92 -13.85 14.55 -0.92
N LEU A 93 -15.04 15.01 -0.53
CA LEU A 93 -15.19 16.13 0.43
C LEU A 93 -14.59 15.77 1.80
N ASN A 94 -14.87 14.58 2.31
CA ASN A 94 -14.34 14.12 3.59
C ASN A 94 -12.80 14.03 3.57
N GLN A 95 -12.23 13.48 2.50
CA GLN A 95 -10.77 13.40 2.33
C GLN A 95 -10.13 14.79 2.16
N TYR A 96 -10.73 15.68 1.36
CA TYR A 96 -10.27 17.05 1.18
C TYR A 96 -10.24 17.83 2.50
N ASN A 97 -11.30 17.68 3.32
CA ASN A 97 -11.40 18.30 4.64
C ASN A 97 -10.41 17.71 5.65
N ALA A 98 -10.05 16.43 5.51
CA ALA A 98 -9.02 15.79 6.33
C ALA A 98 -7.60 16.25 5.97
N ILE A 99 -7.34 16.57 4.69
CA ILE A 99 -6.04 17.08 4.22
C ILE A 99 -5.83 18.55 4.63
N LYS A 100 -6.90 19.34 4.63
CA LYS A 100 -6.85 20.78 4.94
C LYS A 100 -6.82 21.10 6.44
N LYS A 101 -7.06 20.10 7.30
CA LYS A 101 -6.98 20.22 8.77
C LYS A 101 -5.53 20.16 9.24
#